data_AF-T0KH29-F1
#
_entry.id   AF-T0KH29-F1
#
_cell.length_a   1.000
_cell.length_b   1.000
_cell.length_c   1.000
_cell.angle_alpha   90.00
_cell.angle_beta   90.00
_cell.angle_gamma   90.00
#
_symmetry.space_group_name_H-M   'P 1'
#
loop_
_entity.id
_entity.type
_entity.pdbx_description
1 polymer ?
#
loop_
_entity_poly.entity_id
_entity_poly.type
_entity_poly.pdbx_seq_one_letter_code
_entity_poly.pdbx_strand_id
1 'polypeptide(L)'
;MGTSAVNVTSFFNEYAYRVPLPIKMLADPYMKVIWDKTNIIIWATNDLLSLKKEVGQQTVDSIVPLLFREFGSLDLAVSMVVETIEKAVEDFDYAAYILTERYSGDESLIGNLKTYINACRLNCTGNLNWSLQTGRYGVSKHTIAGGVMMRLE
;
A
#
# COMPACT_ATOMS: atom_id res chain seq x y z
N MET A 1 0.29 -2.92 -9.98
CA MET A 1 -0.93 -2.39 -10.63
C MET A 1 -0.94 -0.87 -10.59
N GLY A 2 -1.33 -0.21 -11.69
CA GLY A 2 -1.39 1.26 -11.80
C GLY A 2 -2.75 1.88 -11.47
N THR A 3 -3.75 1.06 -11.17
CA THR A 3 -5.15 1.45 -10.91
C THR A 3 -5.41 1.91 -9.48
N SER A 4 -4.46 1.67 -8.57
CA SER A 4 -4.59 1.96 -7.12
C SER A 4 -4.42 3.44 -6.77
N ALA A 5 -3.89 4.25 -7.69
CA ALA A 5 -3.50 5.64 -7.49
C ALA A 5 -2.53 5.91 -6.31
N VAL A 6 -1.95 4.86 -5.70
CA VAL A 6 -1.17 4.98 -4.45
C VAL A 6 0.02 5.91 -4.61
N ASN A 7 0.75 5.82 -5.73
CA ASN A 7 1.89 6.69 -5.99
C ASN A 7 1.48 8.17 -5.98
N VAL A 8 0.34 8.52 -6.57
CA VAL A 8 -0.20 9.89 -6.55
C VAL A 8 -0.52 10.32 -5.13
N THR A 9 -1.20 9.46 -4.36
CA THR A 9 -1.57 9.78 -2.98
C THR A 9 -0.35 9.89 -2.05
N SER A 10 0.73 9.15 -2.30
CA SER A 10 1.98 9.24 -1.53
C SER A 10 2.68 10.59 -1.72
N PHE A 11 2.54 11.25 -2.88
CA PHE A 11 3.05 12.62 -3.05
C PHE A 11 2.36 13.63 -2.14
N PHE A 12 1.09 13.41 -1.79
CA PHE A 12 0.39 14.31 -0.86
C PHE A 12 0.91 14.25 0.57
N ASN A 13 1.74 13.26 0.92
CA ASN A 13 2.34 13.17 2.26
C ASN A 13 3.20 14.41 2.59
N GLU A 14 3.93 14.99 1.62
CA GLU A 14 4.72 16.22 1.85
C GLU A 14 3.82 17.37 2.28
N TYR A 15 2.67 17.52 1.62
CA TYR A 15 1.69 18.56 1.92
C TYR A 15 0.96 18.29 3.24
N ALA A 16 0.49 17.06 3.44
CA ALA A 16 -0.27 16.66 4.63
C ALA A 16 0.54 16.84 5.93
N TYR A 17 1.83 16.50 5.90
CA TYR A 17 2.72 16.61 7.05
C TYR A 17 3.52 17.92 7.07
N ARG A 18 3.39 18.78 6.05
CA ARG A 18 4.15 20.03 5.89
C ARG A 18 5.67 19.82 5.94
N VAL A 19 6.14 18.74 5.31
CA VAL A 19 7.55 18.33 5.27
C VAL A 19 8.07 18.35 3.83
N PRO A 20 8.44 19.52 3.30
CA PRO A 20 8.96 19.59 1.93
C PRO A 20 10.28 18.82 1.83
N LEU A 21 10.38 17.96 0.82
CA LEU A 21 11.58 17.22 0.49
C LEU A 21 12.26 17.85 -0.74
N PRO A 22 13.59 18.07 -0.69
CA PRO A 22 14.32 18.51 -1.86
C PRO A 22 14.23 17.50 -3.02
N ILE A 23 14.24 18.01 -4.26
CA ILE A 23 14.18 17.18 -5.49
C ILE A 23 15.26 16.10 -5.51
N LYS A 24 16.47 16.38 -4.97
CA LYS A 24 17.54 15.37 -4.86
C LYS A 24 17.14 14.12 -4.06
N MET A 25 16.30 14.28 -3.04
CA MET A 25 15.77 13.16 -2.22
C MET A 25 14.64 12.46 -2.94
N LEU A 26 13.74 13.22 -3.57
CA LEU A 26 12.61 12.69 -4.33
C LEU A 26 13.08 11.88 -5.56
N ALA A 27 14.18 12.31 -6.18
CA ALA A 27 14.80 11.61 -7.30
C ALA A 27 15.76 10.48 -6.87
N ASP A 28 15.94 10.24 -5.56
CA ASP A 28 16.80 9.17 -5.09
C ASP A 28 16.21 7.79 -5.47
N PRO A 29 17.02 6.87 -6.02
CA PRO A 29 16.54 5.53 -6.38
C PRO A 29 15.86 4.79 -5.21
N TYR A 30 16.32 4.99 -3.97
CA TYR A 30 15.69 4.37 -2.80
C TYR A 30 14.36 5.02 -2.42
N MET A 31 14.14 6.31 -2.75
CA MET A 31 12.82 6.92 -2.61
C MET A 31 11.82 6.29 -3.59
N LYS A 32 12.25 5.99 -4.82
CA LYS A 32 11.42 5.24 -5.77
C LYS A 32 11.06 3.86 -5.23
N VAL A 33 12.00 3.14 -4.61
CA VAL A 33 11.72 1.85 -3.97
C VAL A 33 10.67 2.00 -2.86
N ILE A 34 10.79 3.01 -1.99
CA ILE A 34 9.80 3.30 -0.95
C ILE A 34 8.40 3.45 -1.56
N TRP A 35 8.23 4.26 -2.61
CA TRP A 35 6.93 4.42 -3.27
C TRP A 35 6.41 3.15 -3.93
N ASP A 36 7.26 2.43 -4.66
CA ASP A 36 6.88 1.19 -5.33
C ASP A 36 6.42 0.13 -4.31
N LYS A 37 7.12 0.03 -3.17
CA LYS A 37 6.79 -0.91 -2.10
C LYS A 37 5.56 -0.50 -1.31
N THR A 38 5.38 0.80 -1.02
CA THR A 38 4.10 1.32 -0.48
C THR A 38 2.93 0.98 -1.40
N ASN A 39 3.08 1.14 -2.72
CA ASN A 39 2.06 0.75 -3.68
C ASN A 39 1.78 -0.76 -3.60
N ILE A 40 2.81 -1.61 -3.64
CA ILE A 40 2.66 -3.07 -3.55
C ILE A 40 1.93 -3.49 -2.29
N ILE A 41 2.37 -3.01 -1.12
CA ILE A 41 1.74 -3.34 0.15
C ILE A 41 0.26 -2.97 0.12
N ILE A 42 -0.07 -1.76 -0.34
CA ILE A 42 -1.46 -1.28 -0.33
C ILE A 42 -2.36 -2.07 -1.28
N TRP A 43 -1.98 -2.24 -2.56
CA TRP A 43 -2.85 -2.95 -3.51
C TRP A 43 -2.94 -4.45 -3.19
N ALA A 44 -1.84 -5.10 -2.79
CA ALA A 44 -1.87 -6.53 -2.49
C ALA A 44 -2.72 -6.82 -1.24
N THR A 45 -2.61 -5.95 -0.22
CA THR A 45 -3.50 -6.01 0.95
C THR A 45 -4.95 -5.76 0.56
N ASN A 46 -5.21 -4.85 -0.39
CA ASN A 46 -6.54 -4.57 -0.90
C ASN A 46 -7.15 -5.84 -1.50
N ASP A 47 -6.51 -6.38 -2.54
CA ASP A 47 -6.93 -7.57 -3.29
C ASP A 47 -7.16 -8.78 -2.37
N LEU A 48 -6.29 -8.97 -1.39
CA LEU A 48 -6.40 -10.07 -0.43
C LEU A 48 -7.66 -9.92 0.44
N LEU A 49 -7.93 -8.72 0.96
CA LEU A 49 -9.03 -8.48 1.89
C LEU A 49 -10.37 -8.21 1.17
N SER A 50 -10.34 -7.74 -0.07
CA SER A 50 -11.53 -7.49 -0.91
C SER A 50 -12.00 -8.73 -1.67
N LEU A 51 -11.23 -9.83 -1.68
CA LEU A 51 -11.46 -11.03 -2.48
C LEU A 51 -12.92 -11.52 -2.49
N LYS A 52 -13.54 -11.69 -1.30
CA LYS A 52 -14.93 -12.18 -1.19
C LYS A 52 -15.91 -11.25 -1.91
N LYS A 53 -15.73 -9.94 -1.72
CA LYS A 53 -16.56 -8.91 -2.35
C LYS A 53 -16.35 -8.90 -3.86
N GLU A 54 -15.12 -9.05 -4.33
CA GLU A 54 -14.76 -9.06 -5.75
C GLU A 54 -15.31 -10.28 -6.50
N VAL A 55 -15.17 -11.47 -5.91
CA VAL A 55 -15.76 -12.70 -6.45
C VAL A 55 -17.29 -12.59 -6.50
N GLY A 56 -17.92 -12.08 -5.43
CA GLY A 56 -19.37 -11.86 -5.39
C GLY A 56 -19.89 -10.85 -6.41
N GLN A 57 -19.04 -9.92 -6.86
CA GLN A 57 -19.37 -8.89 -7.86
C GLN A 57 -18.86 -9.24 -9.27
N GLN A 58 -18.26 -10.41 -9.47
CA GLN A 58 -17.66 -10.83 -10.74
C GLN A 58 -16.57 -9.87 -11.27
N THR A 59 -15.88 -9.17 -10.38
CA THR A 59 -14.74 -8.31 -10.72
C THR A 59 -13.45 -9.07 -10.42
N VAL A 60 -12.80 -9.61 -11.45
CA VAL A 60 -11.63 -10.51 -11.30
C VAL A 60 -10.28 -9.82 -11.51
N ASP A 61 -10.25 -8.49 -11.55
CA ASP A 61 -9.03 -7.67 -11.68
C ASP A 61 -8.28 -7.57 -10.35
N SER A 62 -7.92 -8.74 -9.80
CA SER A 62 -7.31 -8.91 -8.48
C SER A 62 -6.28 -10.03 -8.54
N ILE A 63 -5.18 -9.90 -7.81
CA ILE A 63 -4.05 -10.82 -7.92
C ILE A 63 -4.40 -12.24 -7.48
N VAL A 64 -5.28 -12.40 -6.48
CA VAL A 64 -5.62 -13.74 -5.95
C VAL A 64 -6.38 -14.58 -6.99
N PRO A 65 -7.47 -14.09 -7.64
CA PRO A 65 -8.10 -14.80 -8.75
C PRO A 65 -7.16 -15.13 -9.91
N LEU A 66 -6.23 -14.24 -10.23
CA LEU A 66 -5.25 -14.46 -11.30
C LEU A 66 -4.28 -15.61 -10.95
N LEU A 67 -3.74 -15.62 -9.72
CA LEU A 67 -2.88 -16.69 -9.24
C LEU A 67 -3.64 -18.01 -9.08
N PHE A 68 -4.89 -17.96 -8.62
CA PHE A 68 -5.74 -19.16 -8.55
C PHE A 68 -5.97 -19.76 -9.94
N ARG A 69 -6.22 -18.93 -10.95
CA ARG A 69 -6.38 -19.38 -12.34
C ARG A 69 -5.12 -20.07 -12.87
N GLU A 70 -3.94 -19.59 -12.49
CA GLU A 70 -2.65 -20.13 -12.92
C GLU A 70 -2.32 -21.45 -12.23
N PHE A 71 -2.51 -21.52 -10.90
CA PHE A 71 -2.02 -22.65 -10.08
C PHE A 71 -3.10 -23.61 -9.59
N GLY A 72 -4.39 -23.27 -9.74
CA GLY A 72 -5.53 -24.10 -9.32
C GLY A 72 -5.70 -24.27 -7.82
N SER A 73 -4.91 -23.58 -6.99
CA SER A 73 -4.92 -23.68 -5.52
C SER A 73 -5.12 -22.31 -4.89
N LEU A 74 -6.21 -22.15 -4.13
CA LEU A 74 -6.51 -20.90 -3.44
C LEU A 74 -5.52 -20.66 -2.29
N ASP A 75 -5.18 -21.70 -1.55
CA ASP A 75 -4.21 -21.61 -0.45
C ASP A 75 -2.85 -21.14 -0.97
N LEU A 76 -2.38 -21.73 -2.07
CA LEU A 76 -1.13 -21.31 -2.70
C LEU A 76 -1.20 -19.87 -3.21
N ALA A 77 -2.29 -19.49 -3.87
CA ALA A 77 -2.49 -18.12 -4.35
C ALA A 77 -2.46 -17.10 -3.21
N VAL A 78 -3.13 -17.39 -2.09
CA VAL A 78 -3.13 -16.54 -0.89
C VAL A 78 -1.73 -16.49 -0.27
N SER A 79 -1.05 -17.62 -0.10
CA SER A 79 0.32 -17.66 0.42
C SER A 79 1.28 -16.81 -0.40
N MET A 80 1.23 -16.90 -1.73
CA MET A 80 2.08 -16.09 -2.61
C MET A 80 1.83 -14.57 -2.47
N VAL A 81 0.58 -14.16 -2.23
CA VAL A 81 0.24 -12.75 -2.00
C VAL A 81 0.74 -12.28 -0.64
N VAL A 82 0.62 -13.10 0.40
CA VAL A 82 1.17 -12.80 1.72
C VAL A 82 2.70 -12.67 1.65
N GLU A 83 3.39 -13.62 1.01
CA GLU A 83 4.84 -13.56 0.79
C GLU A 83 5.25 -12.31 -0.01
N THR A 84 4.43 -11.91 -0.99
CA THR A 84 4.66 -10.67 -1.76
C THR A 84 4.58 -9.43 -0.86
N ILE A 85 3.61 -9.39 0.07
CA ILE A 85 3.47 -8.29 1.04
C ILE A 85 4.65 -8.28 2.01
N GLU A 86 5.02 -9.42 2.58
CA GLU A 86 6.14 -9.57 3.52
C GLU A 86 7.45 -9.10 2.89
N LYS A 87 7.77 -9.60 1.69
CA LYS A 87 8.95 -9.15 0.94
C LYS A 87 8.91 -7.66 0.62
N ALA A 88 7.73 -7.12 0.32
CA ALA A 88 7.61 -5.69 0.06
C ALA A 88 7.86 -4.83 1.31
N VAL A 89 7.49 -5.32 2.49
CA VAL A 89 7.82 -4.67 3.78
C VAL A 89 9.32 -4.69 4.02
N GLU A 90 9.98 -5.84 3.82
CA GLU A 90 11.44 -5.95 3.98
C GLU A 90 12.19 -5.00 3.03
N ASP A 91 11.82 -5.01 1.75
CA ASP A 91 12.42 -4.12 0.75
C ASP A 91 12.18 -2.63 1.07
N PHE A 92 10.99 -2.30 1.60
CA PHE A 92 10.67 -0.94 2.04
C PHE A 92 11.57 -0.51 3.19
N ASP A 93 11.68 -1.34 4.23
CA ASP A 93 12.45 -0.99 5.43
C ASP A 93 13.95 -0.91 5.14
N TYR A 94 14.46 -1.79 4.28
CA TYR A 94 15.82 -1.70 3.78
C TYR A 94 16.06 -0.39 3.02
N ALA A 95 15.17 -0.02 2.08
CA ALA A 95 15.30 1.22 1.34
C ALA A 95 15.22 2.46 2.25
N ALA A 96 14.31 2.44 3.22
CA ALA A 96 14.18 3.50 4.23
C ALA A 96 15.45 3.66 5.06
N TYR A 97 16.08 2.56 5.47
CA TYR A 97 17.36 2.57 6.18
C TYR A 97 18.45 3.22 5.33
N ILE A 98 18.70 2.72 4.12
CA ILE A 98 19.76 3.24 3.24
C ILE A 98 19.55 4.73 2.92
N LEU A 99 18.32 5.12 2.63
CA LEU A 99 17.99 6.50 2.32
C LEU A 99 18.22 7.43 3.52
N THR A 100 17.84 6.99 4.72
CA THR A 100 18.06 7.74 5.96
C THR A 100 19.56 7.89 6.26
N GLU A 101 20.34 6.80 6.15
CA GLU A 101 21.79 6.84 6.36
C GLU A 101 22.50 7.77 5.38
N ARG A 102 22.10 7.72 4.10
CA ARG A 102 22.67 8.58 3.04
C ARG A 102 22.52 10.08 3.32
N TYR A 103 21.42 10.48 3.95
CA TYR A 103 21.11 11.88 4.24
C TYR A 103 21.29 12.26 5.72
N SER A 104 21.95 11.40 6.51
CA SER A 104 22.16 11.59 7.95
C SER A 104 22.97 12.86 8.29
N GLY A 105 23.82 13.34 7.39
CA GLY A 105 24.65 14.53 7.60
C GLY A 105 23.93 15.87 7.53
N ASP A 106 22.64 15.91 7.17
CA ASP A 106 21.82 17.13 7.16
C ASP A 106 20.69 17.01 8.18
N GLU A 107 20.91 17.52 9.39
CA GLU A 107 19.99 17.40 10.52
C GLU A 107 18.59 17.97 10.25
N SER A 108 18.50 19.00 9.40
CA SER A 108 17.22 19.61 9.06
C SER A 108 16.43 18.75 8.06
N LEU A 109 17.11 18.21 7.05
CA LEU A 109 16.46 17.42 6.01
C LEU A 109 16.15 16.00 6.47
N ILE A 110 16.97 15.42 7.34
CA ILE A 110 16.76 14.06 7.85
C ILE A 110 15.47 13.95 8.66
N GLY A 111 15.09 15.00 9.40
CA GLY A 111 13.84 15.07 10.14
C GLY A 111 12.60 15.02 9.22
N ASN A 112 12.62 15.82 8.15
CA ASN A 112 11.56 15.82 7.15
C ASN A 112 11.47 14.48 6.42
N LEU A 113 12.61 13.91 6.02
CA LEU A 113 12.68 12.62 5.35
C LEU A 113 12.10 11.50 6.23
N LYS A 114 12.51 11.41 7.51
CA LYS A 114 11.97 10.42 8.45
C LYS A 114 10.46 10.56 8.63
N THR A 115 9.95 11.80 8.73
CA THR A 115 8.51 12.07 8.81
C THR A 115 7.78 11.58 7.56
N TYR A 116 8.31 11.86 6.37
CA TYR A 116 7.73 11.44 5.09
C TYR A 116 7.71 9.91 4.94
N ILE A 117 8.82 9.24 5.28
CA ILE A 117 8.89 7.76 5.27
C ILE A 117 7.86 7.18 6.24
N ASN A 118 7.72 7.77 7.43
CA ASN A 118 6.72 7.33 8.39
C ASN A 118 5.28 7.56 7.89
N ALA A 119 5.02 8.64 7.16
CA ALA A 119 3.74 8.84 6.49
C ALA A 119 3.44 7.72 5.48
N CYS A 120 4.44 7.27 4.71
CA CYS A 120 4.27 6.11 3.82
C CYS A 120 3.96 4.82 4.59
N ARG A 121 4.60 4.59 5.76
CA ARG A 121 4.25 3.46 6.65
C ARG A 121 2.81 3.56 7.16
N LEU A 122 2.38 4.76 7.56
CA LEU A 122 1.02 5.03 8.01
C LEU A 122 -0.02 4.84 6.90
N ASN A 123 0.33 5.10 5.65
CA ASN A 123 -0.54 4.77 4.52
C ASN A 123 -0.76 3.25 4.42
N CYS A 124 0.29 2.44 4.58
CA CYS A 124 0.18 0.98 4.57
C CYS A 124 -0.64 0.45 5.75
N THR A 125 -0.32 0.85 6.98
CA THR A 125 -1.02 0.37 8.18
C THR A 125 -2.44 0.92 8.27
N GLY A 126 -2.66 2.16 7.83
CA GLY A 126 -3.96 2.78 7.69
C GLY A 126 -4.84 2.04 6.69
N ASN A 127 -4.29 1.65 5.52
CA ASN A 127 -4.98 0.84 4.53
C ASN A 127 -5.40 -0.53 5.09
N LEU A 128 -4.49 -1.24 5.78
CA LEU A 128 -4.80 -2.51 6.42
C LEU A 128 -5.91 -2.34 7.47
N ASN A 129 -5.74 -1.39 8.39
CA ASN A 129 -6.71 -1.14 9.45
C ASN A 129 -8.09 -0.77 8.89
N TRP A 130 -8.13 0.10 7.89
CA TRP A 130 -9.37 0.46 7.20
C TRP A 130 -10.00 -0.75 6.51
N SER A 131 -9.20 -1.57 5.82
CA SER A 131 -9.68 -2.77 5.10
C SER A 131 -10.31 -3.80 6.05
N LEU A 132 -9.79 -3.91 7.27
CA LEU A 132 -10.36 -4.79 8.31
C LEU A 132 -11.66 -4.23 8.91
N GLN A 133 -11.76 -2.90 9.07
CA GLN A 133 -12.89 -2.27 9.75
C GLN A 133 -14.04 -1.84 8.82
N THR A 134 -13.75 -1.65 7.54
CA THR A 134 -14.74 -1.14 6.57
C THR A 134 -15.87 -2.13 6.35
N GLY A 135 -17.09 -1.61 6.22
CA GLY A 135 -18.23 -2.42 5.75
C GLY A 135 -18.02 -2.89 4.30
N ARG A 136 -17.25 -2.15 3.50
CA ARG A 136 -17.07 -2.40 2.05
C ARG A 136 -16.62 -3.82 1.72
N TYR A 137 -15.76 -4.43 2.54
CA TYR A 137 -15.20 -5.76 2.28
C TYR A 137 -15.89 -6.89 3.05
N GLY A 138 -16.66 -6.58 4.09
CA GLY A 138 -17.33 -7.59 4.91
C GLY A 138 -16.36 -8.56 5.62
N VAL A 139 -15.10 -8.18 5.86
CA VAL A 139 -14.08 -9.04 6.49
C VAL A 139 -14.38 -9.23 7.98
N SER A 140 -14.52 -8.12 8.73
CA SER A 140 -14.81 -8.14 10.18
C SER A 140 -16.24 -7.72 10.50
N LYS A 141 -17.10 -7.54 9.49
CA LYS A 141 -18.50 -7.13 9.64
C LYS A 141 -19.42 -8.13 8.97
N HIS A 142 -20.51 -8.48 9.64
CA HIS A 142 -21.58 -9.35 9.10
C HIS A 142 -22.43 -8.68 8.02
N THR A 143 -22.19 -7.39 7.71
CA THR A 143 -22.95 -6.62 6.73
C THR A 143 -22.05 -5.62 6.01
N ILE A 144 -22.37 -5.37 4.74
CA ILE A 144 -21.80 -4.29 3.93
C ILE A 144 -22.47 -2.93 4.19
N ALA A 145 -23.54 -2.90 5.00
CA ALA A 145 -24.20 -1.68 5.43
C ALA A 145 -23.23 -0.79 6.23
N GLY A 146 -22.88 0.36 5.66
CA GLY A 146 -21.85 1.27 6.19
C GLY A 146 -20.78 1.64 5.15
N GLY A 147 -20.73 0.97 3.99
CA GLY A 147 -20.04 1.49 2.83
C GLY A 147 -20.76 2.72 2.26
N VAL A 148 -20.01 3.71 1.78
CA VAL A 148 -20.60 4.84 1.04
C VAL A 148 -21.12 4.31 -0.29
N MET A 149 -22.45 4.32 -0.45
CA MET A 149 -23.12 4.05 -1.72
C MET A 149 -23.07 5.32 -2.58
N MET A 150 -22.09 5.41 -3.48
CA MET A 150 -22.14 6.43 -4.53
C MET A 150 -22.97 5.89 -5.69
N ARG A 151 -24.15 6.49 -5.93
CA ARG A 151 -24.89 6.27 -7.16
C ARG A 151 -24.20 7.11 -8.24
N LEU A 152 -23.71 6.46 -9.28
CA LEU A 152 -23.35 7.15 -10.51
C LEU A 152 -24.65 7.32 -11.28
N GLU A 153 -25.12 8.57 -11.38
CA GLU A 153 -26.14 8.97 -12.35
C GLU A 153 -25.53 9.10 -13.75
#